data_AF-A0A8T9BWA3-F1
#
_entry.id   AF-A0A8T9BWA3-F1
#
_cell.length_a   1.000
_cell.length_b   1.000
_cell.length_c   1.000
_cell.angle_alpha   90.00
_cell.angle_beta   90.00
_cell.angle_gamma   90.00
#
_symmetry.space_group_name_H-M   'P 1'
#
loop_
_entity.id
_entity.type
_entity.pdbx_description
1 polymer ?
#
loop_
_entity_poly.entity_id
_entity_poly.type
_entity_poly.pdbx_seq_one_letter_code
_entity_poly.pdbx_strand_id
1 'polypeptide(L)'
;KPLYFAKIDVTAAFDTIPQDAVLALMRSLPSEEQYAVRKQLRVTPNTNYRLDKQAKPSRKYTSAAYPLSSSSPGIPDDKKNAIFVQNIVPRTWDTAQLLQLLSEHVTQNIVKIGKKYYRQAQGIPQGSVLSSLLCNYFYADLEANHLSFLDASESLLMRLTDDSLLITTNPEHARRFLQVMHAGLPAYGVTVRPEKTLVNFEVEIQGKPIKRVRDGNGGGFPYVGCTIDMRTLELSRDRGRNPTTSLGDSMTVEFSKVPGKSFYRKVLNKLKAGTYDHRLRRIGHPVRSAIHKPQIGRLVVGWVTTSEYLLLYVYFLFFFFLAIFCSWFIMRPGANESDSLKIQLQPMYHDTSHNSLRTVHSNISSAFVETAEKLYVYAKLLPVGKRPGFELMKKTIDDSIELAYVLMKSKACKKGMEGYKCRVSKDMVEWLALNAFLGVLRKRQSRYGSTVAWLKGRVRGLKGMGMIGVGAGV
;
A
#
# COMPACT_ATOMS: atom_id res chain seq x y z
N LYS A 1 -28.58 7.31 -13.60
CA LYS A 1 -29.10 7.63 -12.24
C LYS A 1 -28.05 8.48 -11.52
N PRO A 2 -28.42 9.49 -10.71
CA PRO A 2 -27.45 10.20 -9.88
C PRO A 2 -26.81 9.23 -8.86
N LEU A 3 -25.55 9.49 -8.51
CA LEU A 3 -24.80 8.72 -7.52
C LEU A 3 -24.59 9.57 -6.27
N TYR A 4 -24.84 8.97 -5.11
CA TYR A 4 -24.67 9.56 -3.79
C TYR A 4 -23.44 8.96 -3.13
N PHE A 5 -22.46 9.80 -2.84
CA PHE A 5 -21.21 9.44 -2.20
C PHE A 5 -21.23 9.92 -0.76
N ALA A 6 -20.87 9.03 0.16
CA ALA A 6 -20.68 9.36 1.56
C ALA A 6 -19.39 8.67 2.06
N LYS A 7 -18.41 9.47 2.45
CA LYS A 7 -17.21 9.00 3.13
C LYS A 7 -17.24 9.42 4.58
N ILE A 8 -16.92 8.47 5.44
CA ILE A 8 -16.73 8.69 6.87
C ILE A 8 -15.36 8.15 7.28
N ASP A 9 -14.84 8.72 8.35
CA ASP A 9 -13.55 8.38 8.93
C ASP A 9 -13.77 8.18 10.45
N VAL A 10 -13.51 6.95 10.92
CA VAL A 10 -13.70 6.56 12.31
C VAL A 10 -12.53 7.05 13.15
N THR A 11 -12.84 7.62 14.31
CA THR A 11 -11.86 8.16 15.25
C THR A 11 -11.12 7.03 15.94
N ALA A 12 -9.80 7.00 15.81
CA ALA A 12 -8.91 6.15 16.60
C ALA A 12 -9.38 4.67 16.65
N ALA A 13 -9.76 4.11 15.50
CA ALA A 13 -10.44 2.82 15.42
C ALA A 13 -9.74 1.68 16.16
N PHE A 14 -8.40 1.63 16.18
CA PHE A 14 -7.69 0.60 16.96
C PHE A 14 -7.77 0.85 18.46
N ASP A 15 -7.73 2.11 18.89
CA ASP A 15 -7.64 2.48 20.30
C ASP A 15 -8.99 2.43 21.01
N THR A 16 -10.09 2.45 20.26
CA THR A 16 -11.46 2.48 20.81
C THR A 16 -12.14 1.12 20.85
N ILE A 17 -11.66 0.12 20.09
CA ILE A 17 -12.26 -1.23 20.05
C ILE A 17 -12.33 -1.83 21.46
N PRO A 18 -13.53 -2.24 21.94
CA PRO A 18 -13.66 -2.93 23.21
C PRO A 18 -13.00 -4.31 23.16
N GLN A 19 -12.08 -4.58 24.09
CA GLN A 19 -11.28 -5.82 24.10
C GLN A 19 -12.16 -7.06 24.28
N ASP A 20 -13.14 -7.01 25.18
CA ASP A 20 -14.04 -8.15 25.44
C ASP A 20 -14.89 -8.49 24.22
N ALA A 21 -15.39 -7.47 23.52
CA ALA A 21 -16.22 -7.65 22.33
C ALA A 21 -15.44 -8.27 21.18
N VAL A 22 -14.21 -7.81 20.93
CA VAL A 22 -13.37 -8.43 19.88
C VAL A 22 -12.99 -9.86 20.25
N LEU A 23 -12.68 -10.15 21.52
CA LEU A 23 -12.36 -11.51 21.95
C LEU A 23 -13.57 -12.44 21.86
N ALA A 24 -14.77 -11.97 22.20
CA ALA A 24 -16.00 -12.71 22.03
C ALA A 24 -16.23 -13.08 20.55
N LEU A 25 -16.04 -12.13 19.63
CA LEU A 25 -16.11 -12.39 18.19
C LEU A 25 -15.03 -13.38 17.73
N MET A 26 -13.80 -13.26 18.21
CA MET A 26 -12.72 -14.15 17.78
C MET A 26 -12.92 -15.61 18.23
N ARG A 27 -13.71 -15.85 19.29
CA ARG A 27 -14.06 -17.22 19.73
C ARG A 27 -14.95 -17.96 18.74
N SER A 28 -15.71 -17.27 17.89
CA SER A 28 -16.60 -17.91 16.91
C SER A 28 -15.93 -18.24 15.57
N LEU A 29 -14.70 -17.75 15.34
CA LEU A 29 -14.01 -17.92 14.06
C LEU A 29 -13.38 -19.30 13.82
N PRO A 30 -12.76 -19.97 14.82
CA PRO A 30 -12.15 -21.28 14.60
C PRO A 30 -13.21 -22.30 14.17
N SER A 31 -12.92 -23.04 13.11
CA SER A 31 -13.82 -24.06 12.55
C SER A 31 -13.53 -25.47 13.08
N GLU A 32 -12.35 -25.68 13.69
CA GLU A 32 -11.81 -26.98 14.04
C GLU A 32 -11.12 -26.88 15.40
N GLU A 33 -10.96 -28.01 16.10
CA GLU A 33 -10.33 -28.04 17.42
C GLU A 33 -8.81 -27.92 17.35
N GLN A 34 -8.19 -28.35 16.25
CA GLN A 34 -6.74 -28.40 16.10
C GLN A 34 -6.27 -27.94 14.72
N TYR A 35 -5.16 -27.22 14.72
CA TYR A 35 -4.50 -26.72 13.50
C TYR A 35 -3.03 -27.12 13.45
N ALA A 36 -2.58 -27.55 12.28
CA ALA A 36 -1.17 -27.79 11.98
C ALA A 36 -0.56 -26.59 11.25
N VAL A 37 0.62 -26.14 11.71
CA VAL A 37 1.41 -25.08 11.09
C VAL A 37 2.68 -25.69 10.49
N ARG A 38 2.78 -25.65 9.15
CA ARG A 38 3.97 -26.09 8.42
C ARG A 38 4.78 -24.88 7.96
N LYS A 39 6.10 -24.94 8.12
CA LYS A 39 7.04 -23.94 7.58
C LYS A 39 7.65 -24.47 6.29
N GLN A 40 7.84 -23.58 5.32
CA GLN A 40 8.50 -23.85 4.05
C GLN A 40 9.48 -22.72 3.69
N LEU A 41 10.62 -23.10 3.14
CA LEU A 41 11.56 -22.20 2.49
C LEU A 41 11.28 -22.23 0.99
N ARG A 42 11.00 -21.06 0.42
CA ARG A 42 10.94 -20.87 -1.03
C ARG A 42 12.23 -20.24 -1.52
N VAL A 43 12.85 -20.87 -2.52
CA VAL A 43 14.03 -20.36 -3.22
C VAL A 43 13.63 -20.04 -4.66
N THR A 44 13.86 -18.80 -5.08
CA THR A 44 13.59 -18.34 -6.45
C THR A 44 14.84 -17.69 -7.05
N PRO A 45 15.04 -17.76 -8.38
CA PRO A 45 16.06 -16.98 -9.06
C PRO A 45 16.00 -15.51 -8.65
N ASN A 46 17.16 -14.87 -8.54
CA ASN A 46 17.19 -13.45 -8.26
C ASN A 46 16.53 -12.70 -9.44
N THR A 47 15.66 -11.73 -9.16
CA THR A 47 15.06 -10.90 -10.20
C THR A 47 16.10 -10.12 -11.01
N ASN A 48 17.30 -9.94 -10.45
CA ASN A 48 18.44 -9.29 -11.08
C ASN A 48 19.40 -10.27 -11.76
N TYR A 49 19.08 -11.57 -11.84
CA TYR A 49 19.97 -12.56 -12.47
C TYR A 49 20.37 -12.17 -13.91
N ARG A 50 19.45 -11.55 -14.67
CA ARG A 50 19.74 -11.03 -16.02
C ARG A 50 20.72 -9.85 -16.04
N LEU A 51 20.83 -9.11 -14.94
CA LEU A 51 21.70 -7.93 -14.79
C LEU A 51 23.01 -8.26 -14.08
N ASP A 52 23.04 -9.35 -13.31
CA ASP A 52 24.15 -9.77 -12.47
C ASP A 52 24.13 -11.30 -12.38
N LYS A 53 24.97 -11.96 -13.20
CA LYS A 53 25.07 -13.42 -13.26
C LYS A 53 25.58 -14.05 -11.96
N GLN A 54 26.17 -13.25 -11.06
CA GLN A 54 26.64 -13.68 -9.73
C GLN A 54 25.59 -13.43 -8.64
N ALA A 55 24.40 -12.94 -8.97
CA ALA A 55 23.36 -12.64 -8.00
C ALA A 55 22.86 -13.91 -7.29
N LYS A 56 23.06 -13.98 -5.98
CA LYS A 56 22.56 -15.07 -5.13
C LYS A 56 21.04 -15.23 -5.24
N PRO A 57 20.51 -16.46 -5.19
CA PRO A 57 19.07 -16.72 -5.27
C PRO A 57 18.32 -16.07 -4.09
N SER A 58 17.09 -15.64 -4.35
CA SER A 58 16.22 -15.06 -3.33
C SER A 58 15.60 -16.18 -2.48
N ARG A 59 15.68 -16.04 -1.16
CA ARG A 59 15.14 -16.98 -0.18
C ARG A 59 13.98 -16.31 0.57
N LYS A 60 12.84 -16.98 0.68
CA LYS A 60 11.68 -16.51 1.46
C LYS A 60 11.12 -17.65 2.30
N TYR A 61 11.08 -17.45 3.61
CA TYR A 61 10.38 -18.35 4.53
C TYR A 61 8.90 -17.99 4.58
N THR A 62 8.05 -19.01 4.54
CA THR A 62 6.60 -18.89 4.70
C THR A 62 6.11 -20.03 5.56
N SER A 63 4.93 -19.87 6.16
CA SER A 63 4.24 -20.91 6.89
C SER A 63 2.79 -21.00 6.39
N ALA A 64 2.19 -22.16 6.53
CA ALA A 64 0.79 -22.39 6.23
C ALA A 64 0.15 -23.07 7.44
N ALA A 65 -0.98 -22.52 7.89
CA ALA A 65 -1.83 -23.12 8.91
C ALA A 65 -3.03 -23.78 8.21
N TYR A 66 -3.30 -25.03 8.56
CA TYR A 66 -4.39 -25.84 8.01
C TYR A 66 -5.00 -26.70 9.13
N PRO A 67 -6.31 -27.02 9.05
CA PRO A 67 -6.94 -27.99 9.95
C PRO A 67 -6.18 -29.31 10.01
N LEU A 68 -6.01 -29.90 11.19
CA LEU A 68 -5.37 -31.21 11.29
C LEU A 68 -6.16 -32.31 10.58
N SER A 69 -7.49 -32.16 10.53
CA SER A 69 -8.43 -33.00 9.78
C SER A 69 -8.23 -32.93 8.26
N SER A 70 -7.53 -31.90 7.75
CA SER A 70 -7.31 -31.69 6.32
C SER A 70 -5.95 -32.18 5.84
N SER A 71 -5.89 -32.69 4.60
CA SER A 71 -4.62 -33.01 3.94
C SER A 71 -3.73 -31.76 3.86
N SER A 72 -2.42 -31.93 4.09
CA SER A 72 -1.52 -30.80 4.09
C SER A 72 -1.60 -30.01 2.79
N PRO A 73 -1.59 -28.66 2.83
CA PRO A 73 -1.69 -27.85 1.63
C PRO A 73 -0.54 -28.21 0.68
N GLY A 74 -0.90 -28.53 -0.56
CA GLY A 74 0.06 -28.82 -1.62
C GLY A 74 0.99 -27.65 -1.90
N ILE A 75 2.08 -27.90 -2.63
CA ILE A 75 2.99 -26.85 -3.08
C ILE A 75 2.19 -25.91 -4.00
N PRO A 76 2.22 -24.59 -3.79
CA PRO A 76 1.57 -23.65 -4.69
C PRO A 76 2.11 -23.80 -6.12
N ASP A 77 1.24 -24.21 -7.05
CA ASP A 77 1.56 -24.43 -8.47
C ASP A 77 1.76 -23.10 -9.26
N ASP A 78 1.66 -21.97 -8.57
CA ASP A 78 1.54 -20.65 -9.19
C ASP A 78 2.88 -20.02 -9.63
N LYS A 79 4.01 -20.72 -9.47
CA LYS A 79 5.34 -20.13 -9.72
C LYS A 79 6.35 -21.06 -10.39
N LYS A 80 6.54 -20.81 -11.69
CA LYS A 80 7.64 -21.37 -12.50
C LYS A 80 9.00 -21.02 -11.88
N ASN A 81 9.94 -21.97 -11.90
CA ASN A 81 11.32 -21.82 -11.42
C ASN A 81 11.44 -21.52 -9.92
N ALA A 82 10.65 -22.18 -9.06
CA ALA A 82 10.76 -22.05 -7.60
C ALA A 82 11.04 -23.42 -6.97
N ILE A 83 11.99 -23.47 -6.03
CA ILE A 83 12.24 -24.65 -5.20
C ILE A 83 11.58 -24.42 -3.84
N PHE A 84 10.83 -25.41 -3.37
CA PHE A 84 10.20 -25.40 -2.05
C PHE A 84 10.82 -26.48 -1.19
N VAL A 85 11.37 -26.06 -0.04
CA VAL A 85 11.93 -26.96 0.96
C VAL A 85 11.00 -26.92 2.17
N GLN A 86 10.34 -28.03 2.46
CA GLN A 86 9.40 -28.14 3.58
C GLN A 86 10.11 -28.61 4.85
N ASN A 87 9.62 -28.20 6.01
CA ASN A 87 10.05 -28.81 7.27
C ASN A 87 9.38 -30.17 7.48
N ILE A 88 10.10 -31.14 8.04
CA ILE A 88 9.67 -32.54 8.14
C ILE A 88 8.46 -32.71 9.07
N VAL A 89 8.42 -31.99 10.19
CA VAL A 89 7.36 -32.13 11.21
C VAL A 89 6.55 -30.82 11.33
N PRO A 90 5.24 -30.83 11.00
CA PRO A 90 4.32 -29.74 11.32
C PRO A 90 4.19 -29.55 12.83
N ARG A 91 3.99 -28.31 13.29
CA ARG A 91 3.63 -28.06 14.69
C ARG A 91 2.11 -28.00 14.82
N THR A 92 1.54 -28.78 15.73
CA THR A 92 0.11 -28.77 16.05
C THR A 92 -0.19 -27.77 17.17
N TRP A 93 -1.39 -27.20 17.14
CA TRP A 93 -1.88 -26.21 18.10
C TRP A 93 -3.37 -26.45 18.34
N ASP A 94 -3.79 -26.43 19.60
CA ASP A 94 -5.19 -26.48 19.98
C ASP A 94 -5.82 -25.10 19.84
N THR A 95 -7.08 -25.05 19.42
CA THR A 95 -7.85 -23.81 19.30
C THR A 95 -7.94 -23.07 20.63
N ALA A 96 -8.10 -23.78 21.75
CA ALA A 96 -8.11 -23.19 23.08
C ALA A 96 -6.81 -22.44 23.40
N GLN A 97 -5.66 -23.03 23.07
CA GLN A 97 -4.33 -22.41 23.26
C GLN A 97 -4.16 -21.17 22.36
N LEU A 98 -4.62 -21.25 21.11
CA LEU A 98 -4.54 -20.13 20.17
C LEU A 98 -5.43 -18.95 20.62
N LEU A 99 -6.63 -19.24 21.12
CA LEU A 99 -7.54 -18.22 21.66
C LEU A 99 -7.00 -17.60 22.95
N GLN A 100 -6.36 -18.41 23.82
CA GLN A 100 -5.68 -17.89 25.01
C GLN A 100 -4.53 -16.95 24.62
N LEU A 101 -3.66 -17.37 23.70
CA LEU A 101 -2.55 -16.54 23.20
C LEU A 101 -3.07 -15.22 22.59
N LEU A 102 -4.17 -15.27 21.86
CA LEU A 102 -4.82 -14.08 21.32
C LEU A 102 -5.37 -13.16 22.42
N SER A 103 -6.00 -13.75 23.44
CA SER A 103 -6.51 -13.02 24.61
C SER A 103 -5.38 -12.32 25.36
N GLU A 104 -4.26 -13.01 25.60
CA GLU A 104 -3.06 -12.43 26.21
C GLU A 104 -2.50 -11.30 25.34
N HIS A 105 -2.39 -11.51 24.03
CA HIS A 105 -1.91 -10.50 23.08
C HIS A 105 -2.74 -9.20 23.12
N VAL A 106 -4.07 -9.31 23.22
CA VAL A 106 -4.97 -8.15 23.26
C VAL A 106 -4.98 -7.48 24.64
N THR A 107 -5.08 -8.25 25.72
CA THR A 107 -5.35 -7.72 27.08
C THR A 107 -4.10 -7.41 27.89
N GLN A 108 -2.99 -8.11 27.63
CA GLN A 108 -1.73 -7.98 28.38
C GLN A 108 -0.67 -7.18 27.62
N ASN A 109 -1.11 -6.24 26.77
CA ASN A 109 -0.19 -5.35 26.07
C ASN A 109 0.38 -4.29 27.02
N ILE A 110 1.67 -4.43 27.33
CA ILE A 110 2.40 -3.51 28.20
C ILE A 110 3.24 -2.55 27.35
N VAL A 111 3.03 -1.25 27.55
CA VAL A 111 3.79 -0.17 26.91
C VAL A 111 4.68 0.51 27.94
N LYS A 112 5.97 0.65 27.62
CA LYS A 112 6.93 1.40 28.44
C LYS A 112 7.08 2.82 27.92
N ILE A 113 6.78 3.80 28.76
CA ILE A 113 6.96 5.23 28.46
C ILE A 113 7.92 5.81 29.50
N GLY A 114 9.13 6.17 29.04
CA GLY A 114 10.22 6.55 29.93
C GLY A 114 10.59 5.41 30.89
N LYS A 115 10.45 5.66 32.20
CA LYS A 115 10.72 4.68 33.27
C LYS A 115 9.48 3.93 33.75
N LYS A 116 8.28 4.26 33.24
CA LYS A 116 7.00 3.70 33.71
C LYS A 116 6.45 2.66 32.73
N TYR A 117 5.75 1.67 33.27
CA TYR A 117 5.03 0.64 32.51
C TYR A 117 3.53 0.88 32.63
N TYR A 118 2.83 0.76 31.51
CA TYR A 118 1.39 0.93 31.39
C TYR A 118 0.79 -0.29 30.69
N ARG A 119 -0.38 -0.75 31.12
CA ARG A 119 -1.15 -1.74 30.38
C ARG A 119 -2.20 -1.03 29.53
N GLN A 120 -2.28 -1.35 28.24
CA GLN A 120 -3.36 -0.86 27.39
C GLN A 120 -4.69 -1.50 27.81
N ALA A 121 -5.59 -0.71 28.39
CA ALA A 121 -6.89 -1.19 28.87
C ALA A 121 -8.02 -1.09 27.82
N GLN A 122 -7.92 -0.15 26.88
CA GLN A 122 -8.88 0.06 25.80
C GLN A 122 -8.18 -0.09 24.45
N GLY A 123 -8.88 -0.67 23.48
CA GLY A 123 -8.36 -0.86 22.14
C GLY A 123 -7.46 -2.07 21.99
N ILE A 124 -6.97 -2.25 20.77
CA ILE A 124 -6.04 -3.31 20.37
C ILE A 124 -4.64 -2.74 20.13
N PRO A 125 -3.57 -3.54 20.31
CA PRO A 125 -2.19 -3.06 20.23
C PRO A 125 -1.80 -2.50 18.86
N GLN A 126 -1.54 -1.19 18.74
CA GLN A 126 -1.04 -0.62 17.51
C GLN A 126 0.36 -1.16 17.16
N GLY A 127 0.60 -1.44 15.88
CA GLY A 127 1.85 -2.06 15.41
C GLY A 127 1.91 -3.59 15.55
N SER A 128 0.92 -4.23 16.19
CA SER A 128 0.77 -5.68 16.10
C SER A 128 0.36 -6.11 14.69
N VAL A 129 0.92 -7.23 14.25
CA VAL A 129 0.59 -7.90 12.99
C VAL A 129 -0.85 -8.39 12.91
N LEU A 130 -1.53 -8.54 14.06
CA LEU A 130 -2.92 -9.00 14.14
C LEU A 130 -3.93 -7.86 14.16
N SER A 131 -3.56 -6.66 14.59
CA SER A 131 -4.54 -5.61 14.91
C SER A 131 -5.38 -5.17 13.71
N SER A 132 -4.77 -5.03 12.53
CA SER A 132 -5.55 -4.72 11.33
C SER A 132 -6.54 -5.84 10.95
N LEU A 133 -6.21 -7.10 11.21
CA LEU A 133 -7.11 -8.23 10.95
C LEU A 133 -8.28 -8.22 11.95
N LEU A 134 -7.97 -8.07 13.24
CA LEU A 134 -8.96 -7.99 14.31
C LEU A 134 -9.97 -6.86 14.07
N CYS A 135 -9.46 -5.66 13.80
CA CYS A 135 -10.30 -4.50 13.45
C CYS A 135 -11.19 -4.77 12.24
N ASN A 136 -10.65 -5.40 11.19
CA ASN A 136 -11.43 -5.68 9.98
C ASN A 136 -12.57 -6.67 10.22
N TYR A 137 -12.33 -7.76 10.96
CA TYR A 137 -13.39 -8.71 11.33
C TYR A 137 -14.43 -8.06 12.23
N PHE A 138 -13.97 -7.29 13.23
CA PHE A 138 -14.85 -6.63 14.17
C PHE A 138 -15.78 -5.62 13.50
N TYR A 139 -15.27 -4.84 12.54
CA TYR A 139 -16.11 -3.95 11.75
C TYR A 139 -16.90 -4.65 10.64
N ALA A 140 -16.49 -5.86 10.21
CA ALA A 140 -17.34 -6.66 9.32
C ALA A 140 -18.60 -7.16 10.04
N ASP A 141 -18.49 -7.49 11.34
CA ASP A 141 -19.65 -7.79 12.18
C ASP A 141 -20.56 -6.56 12.35
N LEU A 142 -19.99 -5.38 12.55
CA LEU A 142 -20.74 -4.11 12.53
C LEU A 142 -21.51 -3.91 11.22
N GLU A 143 -20.84 -4.09 10.08
CA GLU A 143 -21.47 -3.96 8.77
C GLU A 143 -22.67 -4.91 8.62
N ALA A 144 -22.49 -6.17 9.04
CA ALA A 144 -23.53 -7.19 8.96
C ALA A 144 -24.74 -6.87 9.83
N ASN A 145 -24.53 -6.31 11.03
CA ASN A 145 -25.59 -6.10 12.01
C ASN A 145 -26.25 -4.71 11.92
N HIS A 146 -25.48 -3.67 11.61
CA HIS A 146 -25.95 -2.28 11.63
C HIS A 146 -26.14 -1.66 10.25
N LEU A 147 -25.48 -2.20 9.22
CA LEU A 147 -25.55 -1.70 7.84
C LEU A 147 -26.24 -2.67 6.88
N SER A 148 -26.96 -3.67 7.42
CA SER A 148 -27.72 -4.68 6.66
C SER A 148 -28.84 -4.10 5.79
N PHE A 149 -29.26 -2.86 6.05
CA PHE A 149 -30.25 -2.16 5.23
C PHE A 149 -29.71 -1.76 3.85
N LEU A 150 -28.39 -1.82 3.62
CA LEU A 150 -27.79 -1.48 2.35
C LEU A 150 -28.05 -2.60 1.33
N ASP A 151 -28.88 -2.30 0.32
CA ASP A 151 -29.06 -3.20 -0.81
C ASP A 151 -27.85 -3.17 -1.74
N ALA A 152 -27.27 -4.34 -1.98
CA ALA A 152 -26.15 -4.55 -2.90
C ALA A 152 -26.49 -4.28 -4.38
N SER A 153 -27.78 -4.28 -4.75
CA SER A 153 -28.21 -3.95 -6.12
C SER A 153 -28.09 -2.45 -6.43
N GLU A 154 -28.18 -1.61 -5.40
CA GLU A 154 -28.19 -0.14 -5.53
C GLU A 154 -27.00 0.54 -4.85
N SER A 155 -26.25 -0.18 -4.01
CA SER A 155 -25.26 0.38 -3.08
C SER A 155 -23.98 -0.44 -3.03
N LEU A 156 -22.85 0.27 -2.96
CA LEU A 156 -21.51 -0.28 -2.78
C LEU A 156 -20.87 0.35 -1.55
N LEU A 157 -20.65 -0.47 -0.52
CA LEU A 157 -19.86 -0.08 0.66
C LEU A 157 -18.44 -0.63 0.53
N MET A 158 -17.45 0.25 0.66
CA MET A 158 -16.05 -0.10 0.69
C MET A 158 -15.44 0.41 1.99
N ARG A 159 -14.66 -0.44 2.67
CA ARG A 159 -13.94 -0.04 3.88
C ARG A 159 -12.48 -0.45 3.81
N LEU A 160 -11.62 0.44 4.26
CA LEU A 160 -10.25 0.13 4.64
C LEU A 160 -10.05 0.58 6.07
N THR A 161 -9.95 -0.38 6.99
CA THR A 161 -9.82 -0.12 8.43
C THR A 161 -10.91 0.83 8.94
N ASP A 162 -10.57 2.10 9.13
CA ASP A 162 -11.33 3.22 9.68
C ASP A 162 -11.95 4.14 8.61
N ASP A 163 -11.49 4.07 7.36
CA ASP A 163 -12.03 4.83 6.22
C ASP A 163 -13.13 4.02 5.52
N SER A 164 -14.38 4.48 5.59
CA SER A 164 -15.51 3.87 4.88
C SER A 164 -16.05 4.80 3.80
N LEU A 165 -16.36 4.24 2.63
CA LEU A 165 -16.96 4.93 1.49
C LEU A 165 -18.19 4.15 1.03
N LEU A 166 -19.34 4.81 1.08
CA LEU A 166 -20.59 4.37 0.48
C LEU A 166 -20.81 5.11 -0.84
N ILE A 167 -21.12 4.36 -1.90
CA ILE A 167 -21.63 4.87 -3.17
C ILE A 167 -22.98 4.20 -3.43
N THR A 168 -24.05 4.97 -3.59
CA THR A 168 -25.39 4.41 -3.80
C THR A 168 -26.19 5.23 -4.81
N THR A 169 -27.15 4.59 -5.48
CA THR A 169 -28.17 5.29 -6.28
C THR A 169 -29.40 5.69 -5.47
N ASN A 170 -29.48 5.24 -4.21
CA ASN A 170 -30.59 5.48 -3.31
C ASN A 170 -30.22 6.55 -2.25
N PRO A 171 -30.80 7.75 -2.31
CA PRO A 171 -30.45 8.83 -1.38
C PRO A 171 -30.79 8.49 0.09
N GLU A 172 -31.82 7.68 0.33
CA GLU A 172 -32.21 7.27 1.68
C GLU A 172 -31.17 6.34 2.32
N HIS A 173 -30.55 5.46 1.54
CA HIS A 173 -29.43 4.65 2.03
C HIS A 173 -28.26 5.52 2.47
N ALA A 174 -27.92 6.55 1.69
CA ALA A 174 -26.83 7.47 2.04
C ALA A 174 -27.14 8.27 3.31
N ARG A 175 -28.38 8.77 3.46
CA ARG A 175 -28.84 9.47 4.67
C ARG A 175 -28.81 8.56 5.90
N ARG A 176 -29.41 7.36 5.80
CA ARG A 176 -29.45 6.40 6.91
C ARG A 176 -28.05 5.94 7.32
N PHE A 177 -27.15 5.69 6.36
CA PHE A 177 -25.75 5.37 6.64
C PHE A 177 -25.06 6.48 7.45
N LEU A 178 -25.19 7.74 7.03
CA LEU A 178 -24.62 8.86 7.76
C LEU A 178 -25.23 8.99 9.16
N GLN A 179 -26.56 8.84 9.30
CA GLN A 179 -27.24 8.90 10.59
C GLN A 179 -26.75 7.81 11.55
N VAL A 180 -26.71 6.54 11.12
CA VAL A 180 -26.25 5.41 11.94
C VAL A 180 -24.80 5.62 12.37
N MET A 181 -23.92 6.02 11.45
CA MET A 181 -22.50 6.15 11.76
C MET A 181 -22.19 7.38 12.62
N HIS A 182 -22.90 8.51 12.44
CA HIS A 182 -22.73 9.70 13.28
C HIS A 182 -23.43 9.61 14.64
N ALA A 183 -24.47 8.78 14.78
CA ALA A 183 -25.03 8.44 16.09
C ALA A 183 -23.99 7.74 16.99
N GLY A 184 -23.00 7.08 16.37
CA GLY A 184 -21.97 6.32 17.05
C GLY A 184 -22.47 4.93 17.45
N LEU A 185 -21.54 3.98 17.54
CA LEU A 185 -21.83 2.60 17.93
C LEU A 185 -20.89 2.23 19.08
N PRO A 186 -21.27 2.52 20.34
CA PRO A 186 -20.42 2.29 21.51
C PRO A 186 -19.99 0.83 21.69
N ALA A 187 -20.88 -0.12 21.38
CA ALA A 187 -20.58 -1.56 21.40
C ALA A 187 -19.39 -1.94 20.48
N TYR A 188 -19.11 -1.12 19.47
CA TYR A 188 -18.00 -1.30 18.53
C TYR A 188 -16.89 -0.25 18.71
N GLY A 189 -16.99 0.64 19.70
CA GLY A 189 -16.05 1.75 19.87
C GLY A 189 -16.03 2.73 18.69
N VAL A 190 -17.12 2.85 17.92
CA VAL A 190 -17.16 3.70 16.73
C VAL A 190 -17.67 5.08 17.08
N THR A 191 -16.82 6.07 16.79
CA THR A 191 -17.16 7.50 16.81
C THR A 191 -16.60 8.14 15.54
N VAL A 192 -17.43 8.77 14.73
CA VAL A 192 -17.01 9.42 13.48
C VAL A 192 -16.42 10.81 13.74
N ARG A 193 -15.42 11.22 12.95
CA ARG A 193 -14.91 12.62 12.92
C ARG A 193 -15.74 13.46 11.93
N PRO A 194 -16.67 14.32 12.39
CA PRO A 194 -17.58 15.03 11.49
C PRO A 194 -16.88 15.91 10.46
N GLU A 195 -15.71 16.45 10.81
CA GLU A 195 -14.90 17.36 10.00
C GLU A 195 -14.24 16.65 8.81
N LYS A 196 -14.11 15.33 8.91
CA LYS A 196 -13.56 14.46 7.86
C LYS A 196 -14.64 13.73 7.06
N THR A 197 -15.90 13.80 7.50
CA THR A 197 -17.02 13.29 6.70
C THR A 197 -17.16 14.13 5.43
N LEU A 198 -17.27 13.45 4.29
CA LEU A 198 -17.43 14.07 2.98
C LEU A 198 -18.64 13.48 2.27
N VAL A 199 -19.41 14.32 1.60
CA VAL A 199 -20.57 13.92 0.80
C VAL A 199 -20.60 14.66 -0.53
N ASN A 200 -21.35 14.19 -1.52
CA ASN A 200 -21.56 14.94 -2.77
C ASN A 200 -22.97 15.55 -2.93
N PHE A 201 -23.83 15.35 -1.93
CA PHE A 201 -25.21 15.81 -1.88
C PHE A 201 -25.46 16.67 -0.63
N GLU A 202 -26.61 17.33 -0.57
CA GLU A 202 -27.03 18.12 0.60
C GLU A 202 -27.63 17.22 1.67
N VAL A 203 -27.04 17.29 2.86
CA VAL A 203 -27.47 16.52 4.03
C VAL A 203 -27.02 17.23 5.30
N GLU A 204 -27.90 17.20 6.29
CA GLU A 204 -27.64 17.67 7.64
C GLU A 204 -27.74 16.49 8.59
N ILE A 205 -26.78 16.41 9.51
CA ILE A 205 -26.73 15.38 10.55
C ILE A 205 -26.63 16.11 11.89
N GLN A 206 -27.54 15.80 12.81
CA GLN A 206 -27.61 16.46 14.13
C GLN A 206 -27.70 18.01 14.01
N GLY A 207 -28.46 18.50 13.03
CA GLY A 207 -28.65 19.94 12.78
C GLY A 207 -27.43 20.66 12.20
N LYS A 208 -26.40 19.93 11.75
CA LYS A 208 -25.20 20.50 11.12
C LYS A 208 -25.05 20.03 9.68
N PRO A 209 -24.83 20.93 8.71
CA PRO A 209 -24.56 20.55 7.33
C PRO A 209 -23.20 19.86 7.21
N ILE A 210 -23.15 18.77 6.45
CA ILE A 210 -21.91 18.03 6.17
C ILE A 210 -21.15 18.68 5.00
N LYS A 211 -19.82 18.65 5.07
CA LYS A 211 -18.95 19.19 4.02
C LYS A 211 -19.21 18.50 2.67
N ARG A 212 -19.70 19.28 1.71
CA ARG A 212 -19.94 18.83 0.34
C ARG A 212 -18.70 18.96 -0.53
N VAL A 213 -18.30 17.87 -1.16
CA VAL A 213 -17.33 17.85 -2.26
C VAL A 213 -18.06 18.31 -3.52
N ARG A 214 -17.62 19.42 -4.10
CA ARG A 214 -18.16 19.96 -5.34
C ARG A 214 -17.33 19.48 -6.53
N ASP A 215 -17.99 19.25 -7.66
CA ASP A 215 -17.32 19.09 -8.95
C ASP A 215 -16.59 20.42 -9.27
N GLY A 216 -15.26 20.45 -9.18
CA GLY A 216 -14.48 21.66 -9.47
C GLY A 216 -13.04 21.35 -9.87
N ASN A 217 -12.63 21.80 -11.06
CA ASN A 217 -11.26 21.78 -11.59
C ASN A 217 -10.50 20.44 -11.48
N GLY A 218 -11.16 19.32 -11.81
CA GLY A 218 -10.50 18.01 -11.91
C GLY A 218 -10.27 17.28 -10.58
N GLY A 219 -10.87 17.75 -9.47
CA GLY A 219 -10.87 17.03 -8.20
C GLY A 219 -12.04 16.06 -8.10
N GLY A 220 -11.79 14.76 -8.26
CA GLY A 220 -12.77 13.71 -7.94
C GLY A 220 -12.96 13.53 -6.42
N PHE A 221 -13.95 12.73 -6.03
CA PHE A 221 -14.24 12.38 -4.65
C PHE A 221 -13.08 11.58 -4.03
N PRO A 222 -12.45 12.04 -2.93
CA PRO A 222 -11.22 11.44 -2.42
C PRO A 222 -11.47 10.22 -1.52
N TYR A 223 -10.77 9.12 -1.77
CA TYR A 223 -10.80 7.92 -0.94
C TYR A 223 -9.46 7.18 -0.98
N VAL A 224 -8.85 6.89 0.17
CA VAL A 224 -7.63 6.05 0.29
C VAL A 224 -6.55 6.32 -0.79
N GLY A 225 -6.21 7.59 -1.00
CA GLY A 225 -5.16 7.97 -1.96
C GLY A 225 -5.55 7.88 -3.45
N CYS A 226 -6.82 7.64 -3.77
CA CYS A 226 -7.42 7.85 -5.08
C CYS A 226 -8.49 8.96 -5.05
N THR A 227 -8.84 9.46 -6.22
CA THR A 227 -10.00 10.29 -6.47
C THR A 227 -10.92 9.56 -7.45
N ILE A 228 -12.22 9.68 -7.23
CA ILE A 228 -13.27 9.04 -8.03
C ILE A 228 -14.13 10.13 -8.66
N ASP A 229 -14.22 10.16 -9.99
CA ASP A 229 -15.16 11.06 -10.65
C ASP A 229 -16.59 10.65 -10.30
N MET A 230 -17.38 11.58 -9.74
CA MET A 230 -18.68 11.26 -9.15
C MET A 230 -19.77 10.97 -10.18
N ARG A 231 -19.49 11.19 -11.47
CA ARG A 231 -20.43 10.99 -12.59
C ARG A 231 -20.04 9.79 -13.44
N THR A 232 -18.76 9.70 -13.77
CA THR A 232 -18.20 8.70 -14.69
C THR A 232 -17.58 7.52 -13.97
N LEU A 233 -17.34 7.63 -12.65
CA LEU A 233 -16.63 6.65 -11.81
C LEU A 233 -15.16 6.42 -12.22
N GLU A 234 -14.61 7.28 -13.08
CA GLU A 234 -13.20 7.20 -13.45
C GLU A 234 -12.28 7.43 -12.26
N LEU A 235 -11.19 6.67 -12.21
CA LEU A 235 -10.27 6.63 -11.09
C LEU A 235 -8.99 7.36 -11.43
N SER A 236 -8.60 8.28 -10.55
CA SER A 236 -7.31 8.96 -10.60
C SER A 236 -6.59 8.84 -9.27
N ARG A 237 -5.26 9.01 -9.28
CA ARG A 237 -4.50 9.05 -8.03
C ARG A 237 -4.73 10.39 -7.34
N ASP A 238 -5.01 10.37 -6.04
CA ASP A 238 -5.04 11.59 -5.24
C ASP A 238 -3.61 12.09 -5.03
N ARG A 239 -3.34 13.28 -5.58
CA ARG A 239 -2.03 13.94 -5.49
C ARG A 239 -2.11 15.25 -4.69
N GLY A 240 -3.30 15.64 -4.24
CA GLY A 240 -3.56 16.97 -3.68
C GLY A 240 -3.29 17.12 -2.18
N ARG A 241 -2.78 16.08 -1.51
CA ARG A 241 -2.90 16.02 -0.05
C ARG A 241 -1.89 16.87 0.74
N ASN A 242 -0.69 17.14 0.23
CA ASN A 242 0.34 17.88 0.99
C ASN A 242 1.11 18.93 0.16
N PRO A 243 0.69 20.20 0.13
CA PRO A 243 1.50 21.30 -0.41
C PRO A 243 2.73 21.64 0.47
N THR A 244 2.77 21.15 1.72
CA THR A 244 3.80 21.50 2.72
C THR A 244 4.92 20.46 2.87
N THR A 245 4.76 19.24 2.37
CA THR A 245 5.81 18.21 2.45
C THR A 245 6.76 18.37 1.27
N SER A 246 8.03 18.63 1.54
CA SER A 246 9.00 18.66 0.45
C SER A 246 9.13 17.24 -0.12
N LEU A 247 9.24 17.10 -1.45
CA LEU A 247 9.45 15.79 -2.09
C LEU A 247 10.73 15.09 -1.57
N GLY A 248 11.66 15.84 -0.97
CA GLY A 248 12.83 15.30 -0.29
C GLY A 248 12.47 14.46 0.94
N ASP A 249 11.41 14.82 1.65
CA ASP A 249 10.99 14.16 2.90
C ASP A 249 10.28 12.81 2.63
N SER A 250 9.74 12.60 1.42
CA SER A 250 9.11 11.34 1.03
C SER A 250 10.11 10.31 0.47
N MET A 251 11.41 10.62 0.45
CA MET A 251 12.43 9.78 -0.17
C MET A 251 13.60 9.43 0.74
N THR A 252 13.88 8.13 0.87
CA THR A 252 15.15 7.65 1.44
C THR A 252 16.25 7.66 0.38
N VAL A 253 17.23 8.54 0.57
CA VAL A 253 18.47 8.55 -0.22
C VAL A 253 19.51 7.62 0.41
N GLU A 254 19.98 6.65 -0.36
CA GLU A 254 20.99 5.69 0.07
C GLU A 254 22.39 6.19 -0.34
N PHE A 255 23.23 6.48 0.66
CA PHE A 255 24.63 6.81 0.47
C PHE A 255 25.45 5.51 0.47
N SER A 256 25.82 5.03 -0.72
CA SER A 256 26.59 3.79 -0.87
C SER A 256 27.95 4.03 -1.54
N LYS A 257 28.81 2.98 -1.52
CA LYS A 257 30.07 2.95 -2.29
C LYS A 257 29.82 2.89 -3.81
N VAL A 258 28.60 2.51 -4.24
CA VAL A 258 28.18 2.39 -5.65
C VAL A 258 26.95 3.27 -5.92
N PRO A 259 27.08 4.61 -5.81
CA PRO A 259 25.94 5.54 -5.79
C PRO A 259 25.10 5.48 -7.08
N GLY A 260 25.73 5.24 -8.24
CA GLY A 260 25.02 5.07 -9.51
C GLY A 260 24.12 3.83 -9.53
N LYS A 261 24.59 2.69 -8.98
CA LYS A 261 23.80 1.45 -8.86
C LYS A 261 22.65 1.64 -7.85
N SER A 262 22.89 2.33 -6.73
CA SER A 262 21.84 2.65 -5.74
C SER A 262 20.80 3.63 -6.31
N PHE A 263 21.22 4.66 -7.06
CA PHE A 263 20.32 5.59 -7.78
C PHE A 263 19.44 4.85 -8.79
N TYR A 264 20.06 4.15 -9.75
CA TYR A 264 19.35 3.36 -10.76
C TYR A 264 18.39 2.37 -10.12
N ARG A 265 18.87 1.64 -9.10
CA ARG A 265 18.04 0.71 -8.33
C ARG A 265 16.93 1.43 -7.58
N LYS A 266 17.12 2.60 -6.96
CA LYS A 266 16.04 3.26 -6.20
C LYS A 266 14.96 3.80 -7.13
N VAL A 267 15.34 4.34 -8.29
CA VAL A 267 14.38 4.78 -9.31
C VAL A 267 13.61 3.58 -9.87
N LEU A 268 14.29 2.46 -10.18
CA LEU A 268 13.66 1.27 -10.77
C LEU A 268 13.09 0.25 -9.78
N ASN A 269 13.56 0.13 -8.54
CA ASN A 269 13.00 -0.76 -7.50
C ASN A 269 11.80 -0.12 -6.80
N LYS A 270 11.64 1.21 -6.90
CA LYS A 270 10.31 1.82 -6.74
C LYS A 270 9.33 1.37 -7.85
N LEU A 271 9.78 0.63 -8.87
CA LEU A 271 8.96 -0.05 -9.89
C LEU A 271 8.94 -1.58 -9.71
N LYS A 272 10.08 -2.17 -9.31
CA LYS A 272 10.28 -3.57 -8.96
C LYS A 272 10.44 -3.71 -7.45
N ALA A 273 9.32 -3.93 -6.77
CA ALA A 273 9.23 -4.24 -5.34
C ALA A 273 10.46 -4.95 -4.74
N GLY A 274 11.35 -4.20 -4.10
CA GLY A 274 11.95 -4.61 -2.84
C GLY A 274 11.03 -4.09 -1.75
N THR A 275 10.01 -4.88 -1.40
CA THR A 275 9.04 -4.52 -0.37
C THR A 275 9.75 -4.39 0.98
N TYR A 276 9.76 -3.18 1.54
CA TYR A 276 9.73 -3.04 3.00
C TYR A 276 8.28 -3.31 3.42
N ASP A 277 7.93 -4.59 3.36
CA ASP A 277 6.77 -5.26 3.95
C ASP A 277 5.45 -4.50 4.26
N HIS A 278 4.97 -3.65 3.36
CA HIS A 278 3.53 -3.46 3.17
C HIS A 278 3.17 -3.86 1.73
N ARG A 279 3.18 -5.18 1.48
CA ARG A 279 3.00 -5.75 0.14
C ARG A 279 1.59 -5.50 -0.41
N LEU A 280 1.54 -4.80 -1.53
CA LEU A 280 0.48 -4.76 -2.55
C LEU A 280 -0.49 -5.97 -2.51
N ARG A 281 -1.74 -5.68 -2.14
CA ARG A 281 -2.89 -6.59 -2.17
C ARG A 281 -3.35 -6.76 -3.63
N ARG A 282 -3.51 -7.99 -4.12
CA ARG A 282 -4.19 -8.26 -5.40
C ARG A 282 -5.63 -8.64 -5.12
N ILE A 283 -6.56 -7.99 -5.81
CA ILE A 283 -7.99 -8.25 -5.75
C ILE A 283 -8.29 -9.41 -6.70
N GLY A 284 -8.99 -10.43 -6.19
CA GLY A 284 -9.71 -11.42 -6.99
C GLY A 284 -11.17 -11.39 -6.54
N HIS A 285 -12.04 -10.92 -7.45
CA HIS A 285 -13.50 -10.79 -7.39
C HIS A 285 -14.15 -9.85 -6.34
N PRO A 286 -15.25 -9.14 -6.70
CA PRO A 286 -15.85 -8.11 -5.87
C PRO A 286 -17.25 -8.52 -5.36
N VAL A 287 -17.40 -9.56 -4.56
CA VAL A 287 -18.68 -9.80 -3.83
C VAL A 287 -18.38 -10.56 -2.53
N ARG A 288 -18.73 -9.94 -1.39
CA ARG A 288 -18.67 -10.46 0.00
C ARG A 288 -17.26 -10.80 0.53
N SER A 289 -16.83 -10.02 1.53
CA SER A 289 -15.78 -10.33 2.53
C SER A 289 -14.66 -11.29 2.10
N ALA A 290 -13.65 -10.74 1.40
CA ALA A 290 -12.44 -11.48 1.07
C ALA A 290 -11.57 -11.70 2.32
N ILE A 291 -11.59 -12.92 2.85
CA ILE A 291 -10.72 -13.41 3.91
C ILE A 291 -9.25 -13.37 3.44
N HIS A 292 -8.38 -12.63 4.14
CA HIS A 292 -6.94 -12.56 3.85
C HIS A 292 -6.10 -12.97 5.08
N LYS A 293 -5.32 -14.06 4.95
CA LYS A 293 -4.40 -14.54 6.01
C LYS A 293 -3.08 -13.74 6.02
N PRO A 294 -2.67 -13.12 7.15
CA PRO A 294 -1.35 -12.53 7.33
C PRO A 294 -0.28 -13.58 7.69
N GLN A 295 0.95 -13.32 7.25
CA GLN A 295 2.09 -14.23 7.36
C GLN A 295 3.35 -13.40 7.64
N ILE A 296 3.39 -12.75 8.82
CA ILE A 296 4.57 -12.03 9.33
C ILE A 296 4.60 -12.20 10.84
N GLY A 297 5.54 -13.02 11.31
CA GLY A 297 5.81 -13.24 12.73
C GLY A 297 7.17 -13.91 12.80
N ARG A 298 8.23 -13.11 12.68
CA ARG A 298 9.64 -13.41 13.01
C ARG A 298 10.54 -12.30 12.46
N LEU A 299 10.56 -11.15 13.13
CA LEU A 299 11.78 -10.33 13.22
C LEU A 299 11.77 -9.31 14.38
N VAL A 300 10.67 -9.14 15.11
CA VAL A 300 10.64 -8.29 16.32
C VAL A 300 10.50 -9.10 17.62
N VAL A 301 10.22 -10.40 17.54
CA VAL A 301 10.15 -11.32 18.72
C VAL A 301 11.31 -12.34 18.73
N GLY A 302 12.36 -12.11 17.92
CA GLY A 302 13.53 -13.00 17.86
C GLY A 302 14.61 -12.70 18.90
N TRP A 303 14.51 -11.58 19.61
CA TRP A 303 15.48 -11.19 20.65
C TRP A 303 14.99 -11.43 22.08
N VAL A 304 13.67 -11.59 22.28
CA VAL A 304 13.06 -11.65 23.62
C VAL A 304 12.73 -13.09 24.06
N THR A 305 12.98 -14.11 23.23
CA THR A 305 12.56 -15.50 23.56
C THR A 305 13.66 -16.57 23.41
N THR A 306 14.95 -16.22 23.36
CA THR A 306 16.04 -17.22 23.31
C THR A 306 17.29 -16.90 24.13
N SER A 307 17.23 -16.10 25.19
CA SER A 307 18.37 -15.96 26.10
C SER A 307 18.09 -16.61 27.44
N GLU A 308 18.52 -17.87 27.58
CA GLU A 308 18.94 -18.40 28.87
C GLU A 308 20.26 -17.71 29.24
N TYR A 309 20.40 -17.30 30.51
CA TYR A 309 21.38 -16.34 31.00
C TYR A 309 22.78 -16.94 31.26
N LEU A 310 23.81 -16.07 31.23
CA LEU A 310 24.81 -16.00 32.32
C LEU A 310 25.20 -14.52 32.54
N LEU A 311 24.82 -14.00 33.70
CA LEU A 311 24.60 -12.57 34.01
C LEU A 311 25.87 -11.76 34.32
N LEU A 312 27.07 -12.25 34.01
CA LEU A 312 28.33 -11.58 34.37
C LEU A 312 29.00 -10.80 33.21
N TYR A 313 28.61 -11.03 31.96
CA TYR A 313 29.24 -10.40 30.78
C TYR A 313 28.62 -9.06 30.35
N VAL A 314 27.44 -8.71 30.90
CA VAL A 314 26.66 -7.53 30.44
C VAL A 314 27.19 -6.21 31.03
N TYR A 315 27.89 -6.24 32.17
CA TYR A 315 28.34 -5.02 32.83
C TYR A 315 29.59 -4.38 32.19
N PHE A 316 30.44 -5.16 31.52
CA PHE A 316 31.71 -4.63 30.97
C PHE A 316 31.55 -3.90 29.62
N LEU A 317 30.50 -4.21 28.86
CA LEU A 317 30.23 -3.58 27.55
C LEU A 317 29.34 -2.32 27.62
N PHE A 318 28.68 -2.08 28.75
CA PHE A 318 27.70 -1.00 28.90
C PHE A 318 28.34 0.40 28.94
N PHE A 319 29.57 0.53 29.46
CA PHE A 319 30.24 1.83 29.57
C PHE A 319 30.98 2.28 28.30
N PHE A 320 31.32 1.36 27.38
CA PHE A 320 32.07 1.72 26.17
C PHE A 320 31.19 2.23 25.01
N PHE A 321 29.89 1.89 25.00
CA PHE A 321 28.97 2.25 23.89
C PHE A 321 28.16 3.54 24.12
N LEU A 322 28.15 4.10 25.33
CA LEU A 322 27.36 5.28 25.65
C LEU A 322 27.91 6.58 25.01
N ALA A 323 29.19 6.62 24.66
CA ALA A 323 29.82 7.80 24.05
C ALA A 323 29.56 7.93 22.53
N ILE A 324 29.14 6.87 21.84
CA ILE A 324 28.92 6.89 20.38
C ILE A 324 27.43 7.05 20.02
N PHE A 325 26.51 6.67 20.90
CA PHE A 325 25.08 6.66 20.60
C PHE A 325 24.35 8.01 20.75
N CYS A 326 24.90 8.97 21.49
CA CYS A 326 24.25 10.27 21.71
C CYS A 326 24.17 11.18 20.46
N SER A 327 24.84 10.85 19.36
CA SER A 327 24.71 11.60 18.09
C SER A 327 23.77 10.95 17.06
N TRP A 328 23.20 9.78 17.36
CA TRP A 328 22.41 8.99 16.38
C TRP A 328 20.89 9.02 16.62
N PHE A 329 20.43 9.62 17.72
CA PHE A 329 19.02 9.70 18.07
C PHE A 329 18.39 11.03 17.62
N ILE A 330 18.23 11.19 16.30
CA ILE A 330 17.20 12.07 15.75
C ILE A 330 16.23 11.16 15.00
N MET A 331 15.09 10.89 15.63
CA MET A 331 13.92 10.30 14.99
C MET A 331 13.56 11.14 13.75
N ARG A 332 13.89 10.63 12.56
CA ARG A 332 13.36 11.15 11.29
C ARG A 332 12.14 10.31 10.91
N PRO A 333 11.00 10.93 10.57
CA PRO A 333 9.78 10.21 10.23
C PRO A 333 10.00 9.33 8.99
N GLY A 334 9.36 8.16 9.01
CA GLY A 334 9.49 7.13 8.00
C GLY A 334 9.18 7.63 6.59
N ALA A 335 10.00 7.20 5.62
CA ALA A 335 9.70 7.41 4.22
C ALA A 335 8.42 6.64 3.87
N ASN A 336 7.35 7.36 3.50
CA ASN A 336 6.09 6.76 3.07
C ASN A 336 6.30 5.84 1.86
N GLU A 337 5.86 4.58 1.98
CA GLU A 337 5.88 3.57 0.91
C GLU A 337 4.84 3.87 -0.20
N SER A 338 4.02 4.92 -0.04
CA SER A 338 3.00 5.45 -0.97
C SER A 338 3.53 5.87 -2.36
N ASP A 339 4.85 5.93 -2.49
CA ASP A 339 5.56 6.73 -3.47
C ASP A 339 6.22 5.89 -4.59
N SER A 340 5.86 4.62 -4.68
CA SER A 340 6.36 3.71 -5.71
C SER A 340 5.58 3.88 -7.01
N LEU A 341 6.26 4.03 -8.15
CA LEU A 341 5.58 4.11 -9.46
C LEU A 341 4.85 2.80 -9.79
N LYS A 342 5.14 1.68 -9.10
CA LYS A 342 4.26 0.49 -9.13
C LYS A 342 2.87 0.71 -8.52
N ILE A 343 2.75 1.51 -7.45
CA ILE A 343 1.45 1.89 -6.87
C ILE A 343 0.72 2.86 -7.81
N GLN A 344 1.46 3.75 -8.48
CA GLN A 344 0.87 4.64 -9.49
C GLN A 344 0.39 3.87 -10.73
N LEU A 345 1.05 2.75 -11.05
CA LEU A 345 0.68 1.85 -12.16
C LEU A 345 -0.17 0.67 -11.68
N GLN A 346 -1.08 0.83 -10.71
CA GLN A 346 -2.08 -0.20 -10.39
C GLN A 346 -3.13 -0.33 -11.51
N PRO A 347 -3.62 -1.56 -11.82
CA PRO A 347 -4.54 -1.82 -12.94
C PRO A 347 -5.69 -0.83 -13.02
N MET A 348 -6.28 -0.52 -11.86
CA MET A 348 -7.42 0.37 -11.71
C MET A 348 -7.26 1.75 -12.39
N TYR A 349 -6.03 2.27 -12.55
CA TYR A 349 -5.77 3.58 -13.16
C TYR A 349 -5.53 3.55 -14.67
N HIS A 350 -5.28 2.37 -15.24
CA HIS A 350 -4.93 2.19 -16.66
C HIS A 350 -5.76 1.11 -17.34
N ASP A 351 -6.83 0.68 -16.67
CA ASP A 351 -7.86 -0.16 -17.24
C ASP A 351 -8.77 0.68 -18.14
N THR A 352 -8.62 0.47 -19.43
CA THR A 352 -9.36 1.13 -20.52
C THR A 352 -10.77 0.55 -20.73
N SER A 353 -11.17 -0.51 -20.00
CA SER A 353 -12.60 -0.87 -19.93
C SER A 353 -13.37 -0.06 -18.89
N HIS A 354 -12.68 0.50 -17.90
CA HIS A 354 -13.30 1.28 -16.83
C HIS A 354 -13.04 2.79 -16.95
N ASN A 355 -11.83 3.17 -17.35
CA ASN A 355 -11.45 4.57 -17.53
C ASN A 355 -11.36 4.93 -19.01
N SER A 356 -11.73 6.15 -19.38
CA SER A 356 -11.45 6.69 -20.71
C SER A 356 -9.95 6.74 -20.99
N LEU A 357 -9.59 6.71 -22.27
CA LEU A 357 -8.21 6.88 -22.71
C LEU A 357 -7.61 8.19 -22.18
N ARG A 358 -8.40 9.27 -22.10
CA ARG A 358 -7.94 10.55 -21.56
C ARG A 358 -7.47 10.42 -20.11
N THR A 359 -8.27 9.79 -19.25
CA THR A 359 -7.93 9.59 -17.84
C THR A 359 -6.76 8.63 -17.67
N VAL A 360 -6.71 7.55 -18.46
CA VAL A 360 -5.55 6.65 -18.47
C VAL A 360 -4.27 7.40 -18.86
N HIS A 361 -4.28 8.25 -19.89
CA HIS A 361 -3.10 9.04 -20.29
C HIS A 361 -2.69 10.03 -19.21
N SER A 362 -3.66 10.71 -18.59
CA SER A 362 -3.40 11.65 -17.48
C SER A 362 -2.76 10.93 -16.28
N ASN A 363 -3.27 9.75 -15.93
CA ASN A 363 -2.72 8.91 -14.87
C ASN A 363 -1.28 8.47 -15.16
N ILE A 364 -1.01 7.99 -16.38
CA ILE A 364 0.33 7.56 -16.80
C ILE A 364 1.30 8.75 -16.84
N SER A 365 0.92 9.84 -17.50
CA SER A 365 1.74 11.06 -17.63
C SER A 365 2.16 11.56 -16.26
N SER A 366 1.21 11.71 -15.35
CA SER A 366 1.47 12.25 -14.03
C SER A 366 2.25 11.28 -13.12
N ALA A 367 2.11 9.96 -13.30
CA ALA A 367 2.98 8.98 -12.65
C ALA A 367 4.45 9.15 -13.09
N PHE A 368 4.68 9.42 -14.37
CA PHE A 368 6.02 9.73 -14.87
C PHE A 368 6.53 11.11 -14.45
N VAL A 369 5.66 12.11 -14.27
CA VAL A 369 6.07 13.41 -13.69
C VAL A 369 6.60 13.20 -12.28
N GLU A 370 5.86 12.49 -11.42
CA GLU A 370 6.30 12.21 -10.04
C GLU A 370 7.59 11.37 -10.03
N THR A 371 7.73 10.43 -10.96
CA THR A 371 8.97 9.66 -11.14
C THR A 371 10.15 10.54 -11.55
N ALA A 372 9.93 11.47 -12.48
CA ALA A 372 10.95 12.41 -12.95
C ALA A 372 11.38 13.39 -11.86
N GLU A 373 10.44 13.88 -11.06
CA GLU A 373 10.73 14.74 -9.91
C GLU A 373 11.55 13.98 -8.85
N LYS A 374 11.15 12.75 -8.51
CA LYS A 374 11.89 11.89 -7.58
C LYS A 374 13.29 11.57 -8.08
N LEU A 375 13.42 11.26 -9.37
CA LEU A 375 14.70 11.04 -10.02
C LEU A 375 15.60 12.28 -9.87
N TYR A 376 15.07 13.47 -10.16
CA TYR A 376 15.78 14.73 -10.00
C TYR A 376 16.19 15.00 -8.55
N VAL A 377 15.25 14.88 -7.60
CA VAL A 377 15.51 15.16 -6.18
C VAL A 377 16.53 14.17 -5.62
N TYR A 378 16.45 12.88 -5.97
CA TYR A 378 17.43 11.89 -5.54
C TYR A 378 18.82 12.26 -6.07
N ALA A 379 18.92 12.58 -7.36
CA ALA A 379 20.19 13.02 -7.97
C ALA A 379 20.73 14.30 -7.31
N LYS A 380 19.88 15.24 -6.94
CA LYS A 380 20.26 16.49 -6.26
C LYS A 380 20.84 16.23 -4.86
N LEU A 381 20.25 15.30 -4.12
CA LEU A 381 20.63 14.96 -2.74
C LEU A 381 21.94 14.16 -2.66
N LEU A 382 22.43 13.61 -3.77
CA LEU A 382 23.74 12.96 -3.82
C LEU A 382 24.88 14.01 -3.77
N PRO A 383 26.04 13.67 -3.16
CA PRO A 383 27.25 14.50 -3.19
C PRO A 383 27.67 14.81 -4.63
N VAL A 384 28.20 16.01 -4.90
CA VAL A 384 28.44 16.54 -6.26
C VAL A 384 29.16 15.55 -7.17
N GLY A 385 30.26 14.92 -6.70
CA GLY A 385 31.04 13.93 -7.45
C GLY A 385 30.41 12.53 -7.58
N LYS A 386 29.28 12.28 -6.91
CA LYS A 386 28.54 11.00 -6.93
C LYS A 386 27.20 11.09 -7.67
N ARG A 387 26.85 12.28 -8.18
CA ARG A 387 25.60 12.50 -8.93
C ARG A 387 25.65 11.78 -10.28
N PRO A 388 24.51 11.27 -10.79
CA PRO A 388 24.47 10.51 -12.03
C PRO A 388 24.83 11.37 -13.25
N GLY A 389 25.67 10.82 -14.14
CA GLY A 389 25.99 11.40 -15.44
C GLY A 389 24.92 11.10 -16.50
N PHE A 390 25.11 11.64 -17.71
CA PHE A 390 24.16 11.52 -18.82
C PHE A 390 23.77 10.07 -19.17
N GLU A 391 24.75 9.18 -19.36
CA GLU A 391 24.48 7.79 -19.77
C GLU A 391 23.66 7.03 -18.72
N LEU A 392 23.93 7.23 -17.44
CA LEU A 392 23.16 6.61 -16.37
C LEU A 392 21.74 7.17 -16.31
N MET A 393 21.56 8.48 -16.50
CA MET A 393 20.24 9.12 -16.56
C MET A 393 19.41 8.58 -17.72
N LYS A 394 20.00 8.55 -18.92
CA LYS A 394 19.39 8.00 -20.14
C LYS A 394 18.94 6.56 -19.93
N LYS A 395 19.85 5.69 -19.49
CA LYS A 395 19.55 4.27 -19.18
C LYS A 395 18.43 4.13 -18.16
N THR A 396 18.47 4.91 -17.08
CA THR A 396 17.46 4.86 -16.02
C THR A 396 16.07 5.25 -16.54
N ILE A 397 15.99 6.28 -17.40
CA ILE A 397 14.74 6.70 -18.03
C ILE A 397 14.22 5.60 -18.97
N ASP A 398 15.06 5.06 -19.86
CA ASP A 398 14.70 3.99 -20.78
C ASP A 398 14.15 2.75 -20.06
N ASP A 399 14.89 2.27 -19.08
CA ASP A 399 14.52 1.10 -18.30
C ASP A 399 13.25 1.36 -17.45
N SER A 400 12.97 2.60 -17.07
CA SER A 400 11.73 2.96 -16.35
C SER A 400 10.50 2.91 -17.25
N ILE A 401 10.64 3.35 -18.51
CA ILE A 401 9.57 3.33 -19.51
C ILE A 401 9.24 1.89 -19.87
N GLU A 402 10.26 1.09 -20.19
CA GLU A 402 10.10 -0.33 -20.54
C GLU A 402 9.44 -1.10 -19.39
N LEU A 403 9.91 -0.87 -18.16
CA LEU A 403 9.36 -1.53 -17.00
C LEU A 403 7.91 -1.12 -16.72
N ALA A 404 7.56 0.15 -16.88
CA ALA A 404 6.17 0.60 -16.75
C ALA A 404 5.26 -0.09 -17.77
N TYR A 405 5.68 -0.14 -19.05
CA TYR A 405 4.93 -0.83 -20.10
C TYR A 405 4.71 -2.31 -19.79
N VAL A 406 5.79 -3.02 -19.43
CA VAL A 406 5.71 -4.43 -19.03
C VAL A 406 4.80 -4.60 -17.81
N LEU A 407 4.86 -3.73 -16.81
CA LEU A 407 4.00 -3.81 -15.63
C LEU A 407 2.52 -3.59 -15.95
N MET A 408 2.18 -2.73 -16.91
CA MET A 408 0.80 -2.49 -17.33
C MET A 408 0.25 -3.66 -18.16
N LYS A 409 1.05 -4.21 -19.09
CA LYS A 409 0.64 -5.33 -19.95
C LYS A 409 0.64 -6.68 -19.23
N SER A 410 1.67 -6.97 -18.43
CA SER A 410 1.78 -8.24 -17.69
C SER A 410 0.69 -8.43 -16.63
N LYS A 411 -0.07 -7.39 -16.29
CA LYS A 411 -1.20 -7.49 -15.38
C LYS A 411 -2.46 -8.05 -16.03
N ALA A 412 -2.64 -7.89 -17.35
CA ALA A 412 -3.73 -8.53 -18.09
C ALA A 412 -3.63 -10.05 -18.06
N CYS A 413 -2.41 -10.60 -18.04
CA CYS A 413 -2.17 -12.03 -18.04
C CYS A 413 -2.31 -12.70 -16.66
N LYS A 414 -2.86 -12.02 -15.64
CA LYS A 414 -2.95 -12.55 -14.28
C LYS A 414 -4.33 -13.13 -14.00
N LYS A 415 -4.35 -14.32 -13.39
CA LYS A 415 -5.55 -14.94 -12.81
C LYS A 415 -6.27 -13.94 -11.88
N GLY A 416 -7.57 -13.74 -12.09
CA GLY A 416 -8.40 -12.78 -11.33
C GLY A 416 -8.49 -11.36 -11.91
N MET A 417 -7.96 -11.10 -13.10
CA MET A 417 -8.08 -9.82 -13.84
C MET A 417 -8.95 -9.98 -15.09
N GLU A 418 -9.96 -10.85 -15.02
CA GLU A 418 -10.91 -11.07 -16.11
C GLU A 418 -11.63 -9.75 -16.43
N GLY A 419 -11.65 -9.35 -17.71
CA GLY A 419 -12.23 -8.09 -18.16
C GLY A 419 -11.28 -6.89 -18.24
N TYR A 420 -10.13 -6.91 -17.58
CA TYR A 420 -9.15 -5.81 -17.64
C TYR A 420 -8.60 -5.64 -19.07
N LYS A 421 -8.65 -4.41 -19.57
CA LYS A 421 -8.13 -4.06 -20.90
C LYS A 421 -7.15 -2.90 -20.79
N CYS A 422 -5.97 -3.02 -21.37
CA CYS A 422 -5.03 -1.90 -21.48
C CYS A 422 -4.72 -1.64 -22.96
N ARG A 423 -5.48 -0.73 -23.59
CA ARG A 423 -5.33 -0.37 -25.01
C ARG A 423 -4.14 0.54 -25.31
N VAL A 424 -3.36 0.93 -24.30
CA VAL A 424 -2.18 1.79 -24.46
C VAL A 424 -1.05 1.03 -25.18
N SER A 425 -0.47 1.65 -26.23
CA SER A 425 0.68 1.11 -26.97
C SER A 425 2.00 1.46 -26.29
N LYS A 426 3.09 0.79 -26.67
CA LYS A 426 4.44 1.10 -26.13
C LYS A 426 4.86 2.52 -26.50
N ASP A 427 4.64 2.94 -27.75
CA ASP A 427 5.01 4.27 -28.24
C ASP A 427 4.24 5.37 -27.52
N MET A 428 3.00 5.10 -27.13
CA MET A 428 2.20 6.03 -26.32
C MET A 428 2.73 6.18 -24.90
N VAL A 429 3.10 5.08 -24.23
CA VAL A 429 3.73 5.14 -22.91
C VAL A 429 5.05 5.90 -23.00
N GLU A 430 5.84 5.61 -24.02
CA GLU A 430 7.10 6.30 -24.28
C GLU A 430 6.89 7.80 -24.48
N TRP A 431 5.94 8.19 -25.32
CA TRP A 431 5.62 9.60 -25.56
C TRP A 431 5.19 10.33 -24.29
N LEU A 432 4.28 9.75 -23.49
CA LEU A 432 3.82 10.34 -22.23
C LEU A 432 4.98 10.49 -21.23
N ALA A 433 5.81 9.46 -21.09
CA ALA A 433 6.95 9.48 -20.20
C ALA A 433 8.00 10.50 -20.61
N LEU A 434 8.39 10.54 -21.90
CA LEU A 434 9.39 11.47 -22.40
C LEU A 434 8.96 12.92 -22.19
N ASN A 435 7.68 13.25 -22.45
CA ASN A 435 7.15 14.58 -22.18
C ASN A 435 7.15 14.92 -20.68
N ALA A 436 6.81 13.97 -19.81
CA ALA A 436 6.87 14.15 -18.36
C ALA A 436 8.30 14.42 -17.86
N PHE A 437 9.27 13.59 -18.25
CA PHE A 437 10.69 13.79 -17.91
C PHE A 437 11.23 15.11 -18.47
N LEU A 438 10.86 15.46 -19.70
CA LEU A 438 11.25 16.73 -20.33
C LEU A 438 10.66 17.93 -19.56
N GLY A 439 9.40 17.88 -19.16
CA GLY A 439 8.73 18.93 -18.40
C GLY A 439 9.42 19.25 -17.07
N VAL A 440 9.92 18.21 -16.38
CA VAL A 440 10.65 18.35 -15.12
C VAL A 440 12.10 18.82 -15.34
N LEU A 441 12.84 18.15 -16.24
CA LEU A 441 14.28 18.40 -16.41
C LEU A 441 14.58 19.67 -17.21
N ARG A 442 13.68 20.13 -18.09
CA ARG A 442 13.87 21.38 -18.86
C ARG A 442 14.04 22.59 -17.95
N LYS A 443 13.35 22.61 -16.80
CA LYS A 443 13.47 23.66 -15.77
C LYS A 443 14.85 23.66 -15.07
N ARG A 444 15.74 22.72 -15.41
CA ARG A 444 17.02 22.40 -14.74
C ARG A 444 18.16 22.21 -15.76
N GLN A 445 18.08 22.86 -16.91
CA GLN A 445 18.94 22.62 -18.08
C GLN A 445 20.43 22.83 -17.85
N SER A 446 20.83 23.71 -16.91
CA SER A 446 22.25 23.99 -16.62
C SER A 446 23.05 22.73 -16.24
N ARG A 447 22.40 21.75 -15.60
CA ARG A 447 23.02 20.47 -15.22
C ARG A 447 22.67 19.32 -16.16
N TYR A 448 21.47 19.34 -16.74
CA TYR A 448 20.91 18.21 -17.49
C TYR A 448 20.78 18.48 -18.99
N GLY A 449 21.55 19.42 -19.54
CA GLY A 449 21.47 19.85 -20.94
C GLY A 449 21.52 18.71 -21.94
N SER A 450 22.48 17.79 -21.82
CA SER A 450 22.59 16.60 -22.68
C SER A 450 21.36 15.69 -22.58
N THR A 451 20.83 15.47 -21.36
CA THR A 451 19.60 14.68 -21.15
C THR A 451 18.40 15.37 -21.78
N VAL A 452 18.27 16.69 -21.64
CA VAL A 452 17.18 17.48 -22.23
C VAL A 452 17.24 17.46 -23.76
N ALA A 453 18.43 17.60 -24.35
CA ALA A 453 18.63 17.52 -25.79
C ALA A 453 18.25 16.15 -26.34
N TRP A 454 18.68 15.07 -25.67
CA TRP A 454 18.29 13.69 -26.00
C TRP A 454 16.78 13.47 -25.92
N LEU A 455 16.11 13.91 -24.83
CA LEU A 455 14.66 13.83 -24.68
C LEU A 455 13.93 14.56 -25.82
N LYS A 456 14.34 15.79 -26.15
CA LYS A 456 13.78 16.56 -27.28
C LYS A 456 13.95 15.81 -28.61
N GLY A 457 15.11 15.20 -28.83
CA GLY A 457 15.38 14.37 -30.01
C GLY A 457 14.38 13.23 -30.15
N ARG A 458 14.18 12.44 -29.08
CA ARG A 458 13.24 11.32 -29.10
C ARG A 458 11.78 11.73 -29.24
N VAL A 459 11.36 12.79 -28.54
CA VAL A 459 10.00 13.33 -28.68
C VAL A 459 9.72 13.77 -30.12
N ARG A 460 10.69 14.40 -30.80
CA ARG A 460 10.56 14.76 -32.23
C ARG A 460 10.47 13.52 -33.12
N GLY A 461 11.29 12.50 -32.87
CA GLY A 461 11.23 11.23 -33.60
C GLY A 461 9.84 10.58 -33.55
N LEU A 462 9.24 10.50 -32.35
CA LEU A 462 7.89 9.93 -32.18
C LEU A 462 6.79 10.79 -32.82
N LYS A 463 6.95 12.12 -32.86
CA LYS A 463 6.00 13.02 -33.55
C LYS A 463 6.01 12.80 -35.07
N GLY A 464 7.17 12.52 -35.66
CA GLY A 464 7.30 12.20 -37.09
C GLY A 464 6.60 10.91 -37.51
N MET A 465 6.29 10.03 -36.56
CA MET A 465 5.59 8.75 -36.79
C MET A 465 4.05 8.86 -36.69
N GLY A 466 3.48 10.07 -36.70
CA GLY A 466 2.01 10.27 -36.77
C GLY A 466 1.27 10.31 -35.42
N MET A 467 1.97 10.38 -34.28
CA MET A 467 1.35 10.44 -32.94
C MET A 467 0.75 11.83 -32.56
N ILE A 468 0.31 12.62 -33.55
CA ILE A 468 -0.08 14.03 -33.39
C ILE A 468 -1.44 14.20 -32.67
N GLY A 469 -2.28 13.16 -32.61
CA GLY A 469 -3.62 13.24 -32.01
C GLY A 469 -3.69 13.23 -30.48
N VAL A 470 -2.59 13.04 -29.76
CA VAL A 470 -2.60 12.82 -28.29
C VAL A 470 -2.47 14.14 -27.47
N GLY A 471 -2.15 15.26 -28.14
CA GLY A 471 -1.74 16.51 -27.49
C GLY A 471 -2.79 17.60 -27.30
N ALA A 472 -4.03 17.45 -27.77
CA ALA A 472 -5.01 18.54 -27.75
C ALA A 472 -5.87 18.64 -26.47
N GLY A 473 -5.60 17.85 -25.42
CA GLY A 473 -6.45 17.82 -24.23
C GLY A 473 -5.83 17.28 -22.94
N VAL A 474 -4.52 17.46 -22.76
CA VAL A 474 -3.82 17.25 -21.47
C VAL A 474 -3.77 18.55 -20.70
#